data_AF-A0A2S3GPT1-F1
#
_entry.id   AF-A0A2S3GPT1-F1
#
_cell.length_a   1.000
_cell.length_b   1.000
_cell.length_c   1.000
_cell.angle_alpha   90.00
_cell.angle_beta   90.00
_cell.angle_gamma   90.00
#
_symmetry.space_group_name_H-M   'P 1'
#
loop_
_entity.id
_entity.type
_entity.pdbx_description
1 polymer ?
#
loop_
_entity_poly.entity_id
_entity_poly.type
_entity_poly.pdbx_seq_one_letter_code
_entity_poly.pdbx_strand_id
1 'polypeptide(L)'
;MEHLRWRPSVNEREFIESALQSDLRVDGRHSFDFRKLKISFGREDGSSEVQLGETHVLGYVTAQLVQPYRDRPNEGTLAIFTEFSPMADPAFEPGRPGESAIELGRVIDRGLRESRAVDMESLCVVAGKHVWSVRVDLHILDNGGNLIDAANIAALAALSTFRRPECTVGGDDGQQVIVHDPEVRDPLPLTIHHMPIAVTFAYFGEGNIVVVDPTYKEEAVMGGRMTATINSNGDICAIQKAGGEGVMSSVVMQCLRIASVKAADITSKIKKAVDSYTTEKALKKVKRLPASLPRKVIVTDVTMEDKGDDELETQAVKTPSDAQEKSKDLATTVKASSHEDAQPMLTESANAEVKITLSSGAAGESEEAQEIGSPKSLKDAIKPKHKRKKNKK
;
A
#
# COMPACT_ATOMS: atom_id res chain seq x y z
N MET A 1 2.19 -31.89 -8.07
CA MET A 1 2.06 -31.56 -6.64
C MET A 1 1.24 -30.28 -6.49
N GLU A 2 0.00 -30.29 -6.98
CA GLU A 2 -0.99 -29.20 -6.85
C GLU A 2 -2.10 -29.57 -5.83
N HIS A 3 -1.88 -30.61 -5.03
CA HIS A 3 -2.93 -31.32 -4.32
C HIS A 3 -3.40 -30.68 -3.00
N LEU A 4 -2.77 -29.59 -2.55
CA LEU A 4 -3.12 -28.91 -1.29
C LEU A 4 -3.79 -27.54 -1.47
N ARG A 5 -3.92 -27.04 -2.70
CA ARG A 5 -4.67 -25.80 -2.93
C ARG A 5 -6.17 -26.09 -2.80
N TRP A 6 -6.87 -25.33 -1.97
CA TRP A 6 -8.33 -25.43 -1.87
C TRP A 6 -8.94 -25.30 -3.27
N ARG A 7 -9.76 -26.27 -3.66
CA ARG A 7 -10.45 -26.28 -4.96
C ARG A 7 -11.94 -26.04 -4.71
N PRO A 8 -12.53 -24.99 -5.32
CA PRO A 8 -13.97 -24.75 -5.20
C PRO A 8 -14.73 -25.92 -5.84
N SER A 9 -15.92 -26.21 -5.29
CA SER A 9 -16.84 -27.15 -5.93
C SER A 9 -17.38 -26.56 -7.24
N VAL A 10 -17.85 -27.43 -8.15
CA VAL A 10 -18.44 -26.97 -9.42
C VAL A 10 -19.62 -26.02 -9.16
N ASN A 11 -20.48 -26.36 -8.20
CA ASN A 11 -21.62 -25.52 -7.80
C ASN A 11 -21.16 -24.17 -7.24
N GLU A 12 -20.10 -24.13 -6.43
CA GLU A 12 -19.58 -22.88 -5.86
C GLU A 12 -18.98 -21.99 -6.95
N ARG A 13 -18.27 -22.59 -7.92
CA ARG A 13 -17.74 -21.87 -9.07
C ARG A 13 -18.87 -21.25 -9.92
N GLU A 14 -19.85 -22.05 -10.31
CA GLU A 14 -21.01 -21.57 -11.10
C GLU A 14 -21.82 -20.53 -10.34
N PHE A 15 -21.96 -20.68 -9.02
CA PHE A 15 -22.61 -19.69 -8.17
C PHE A 15 -21.86 -18.36 -8.17
N ILE A 16 -20.53 -18.36 -8.00
CA ILE A 16 -19.72 -17.14 -8.03
C ILE A 16 -19.81 -16.46 -9.39
N GLU A 17 -19.69 -17.22 -10.49
CA GLU A 17 -19.79 -16.66 -11.85
C GLU A 17 -21.18 -16.05 -12.12
N SER A 18 -22.26 -16.75 -11.77
CA SER A 18 -23.63 -16.26 -11.96
C SER A 18 -23.98 -15.05 -11.08
N ALA A 19 -23.46 -15.00 -9.85
CA ALA A 19 -23.61 -13.84 -8.96
C ALA A 19 -22.89 -12.60 -9.54
N LEU A 20 -21.67 -12.78 -10.04
CA LEU A 20 -20.89 -11.71 -10.67
C LEU A 20 -21.54 -11.19 -11.96
N GLN A 21 -22.20 -12.07 -12.74
CA GLN A 21 -23.00 -11.65 -13.90
C GLN A 21 -24.18 -10.76 -13.51
N SER A 22 -24.68 -10.91 -12.28
CA SER A 22 -25.76 -10.10 -11.71
C SER A 22 -25.25 -8.88 -10.91
N ASP A 23 -23.95 -8.54 -11.05
CA ASP A 23 -23.24 -7.47 -10.30
C ASP A 23 -23.35 -7.61 -8.78
N LEU A 24 -23.43 -8.84 -8.29
CA LEU A 24 -23.51 -9.19 -6.87
C LEU A 24 -22.26 -9.97 -6.46
N ARG A 25 -21.58 -9.49 -5.41
CA ARG A 25 -20.46 -10.22 -4.78
C ARG A 25 -20.93 -11.03 -3.59
N VAL A 26 -20.22 -12.12 -3.31
CA VAL A 26 -20.52 -13.04 -2.20
C VAL A 26 -20.47 -12.34 -0.83
N ASP A 27 -19.66 -11.29 -0.70
CA ASP A 27 -19.51 -10.50 0.51
C ASP A 27 -20.41 -9.25 0.57
N GLY A 28 -21.22 -9.01 -0.47
CA GLY A 28 -22.14 -7.87 -0.56
C GLY A 28 -21.48 -6.54 -0.93
N ARG A 29 -20.20 -6.51 -1.31
CA ARG A 29 -19.54 -5.30 -1.82
C ARG A 29 -19.88 -5.05 -3.29
N HIS A 30 -19.66 -3.82 -3.74
CA HIS A 30 -19.66 -3.50 -5.17
C HIS A 30 -18.38 -4.02 -5.85
N SER A 31 -18.45 -4.18 -7.18
CA SER A 31 -17.36 -4.69 -8.02
C SER A 31 -16.05 -3.88 -7.91
N PHE A 32 -16.11 -2.58 -7.62
CA PHE A 32 -14.92 -1.71 -7.52
C PHE A 32 -14.54 -1.30 -6.10
N ASP A 33 -15.10 -1.95 -5.08
CA ASP A 33 -14.83 -1.58 -3.68
C ASP A 33 -13.81 -2.49 -3.01
N PHE A 34 -12.89 -1.87 -2.28
CA PHE A 34 -11.89 -2.55 -1.46
C PHE A 34 -12.47 -3.02 -0.12
N ARG A 35 -11.89 -4.09 0.45
CA ARG A 35 -12.15 -4.49 1.83
C ARG A 35 -11.73 -3.41 2.82
N LYS A 36 -12.23 -3.53 4.03
CA LYS A 36 -11.83 -2.67 5.14
C LYS A 36 -10.34 -2.86 5.41
N LEU A 37 -9.56 -1.82 5.10
CA LEU A 37 -8.14 -1.72 5.40
C LEU A 37 -7.94 -1.23 6.84
N LYS A 38 -7.17 -1.97 7.62
CA LYS A 38 -6.63 -1.52 8.91
C LYS A 38 -5.12 -1.63 8.87
N ILE A 39 -4.44 -0.58 9.33
CA ILE A 39 -2.99 -0.52 9.41
C ILE A 39 -2.66 -0.30 10.89
N SER A 40 -1.95 -1.27 11.46
CA SER A 40 -1.42 -1.22 12.81
C SER A 40 0.10 -1.15 12.73
N PHE A 41 0.74 -0.51 13.72
CA PHE A 41 2.19 -0.42 13.77
C PHE A 41 2.71 -1.12 15.02
N GLY A 42 3.86 -1.75 14.87
CA GLY A 42 4.54 -2.41 15.98
C GLY A 42 5.12 -1.42 16.99
N ARG A 43 5.69 -1.99 18.06
CA ARG A 43 6.43 -1.20 19.06
C ARG A 43 7.76 -0.67 18.49
N GLU A 44 8.38 -1.45 17.62
CA GLU A 44 9.62 -1.11 16.93
C GLU A 44 9.33 -0.31 15.66
N ASP A 45 10.26 0.58 15.31
CA ASP A 45 10.18 1.35 14.08
C ASP A 45 10.37 0.44 12.86
N GLY A 46 9.56 0.65 11.83
CA GLY A 46 9.61 -0.17 10.62
C GLY A 46 8.90 -1.51 10.74
N SER A 47 8.08 -1.70 11.77
CA SER A 47 7.12 -2.82 11.86
C SER A 47 5.71 -2.32 11.54
N SER A 48 5.06 -2.91 10.54
CA SER A 48 3.67 -2.63 10.19
C SER A 48 2.88 -3.92 10.02
N GLU A 49 1.67 -3.96 10.56
CA GLU A 49 0.72 -5.04 10.38
C GLU A 49 -0.48 -4.49 9.60
N VAL A 50 -0.75 -5.10 8.45
CA VAL A 50 -1.82 -4.68 7.55
C VAL A 50 -2.86 -5.77 7.46
N GLN A 51 -4.08 -5.41 7.81
CA GLN A 51 -5.25 -6.26 7.67
C GLN A 51 -6.16 -5.71 6.56
N LEU A 52 -6.30 -6.47 5.48
CA LEU A 52 -7.23 -6.21 4.38
C LEU A 52 -8.37 -7.23 4.45
N GLY A 53 -9.39 -6.93 5.25
CA GLY A 53 -10.43 -7.90 5.60
C GLY A 53 -9.86 -9.09 6.38
N GLU A 54 -9.82 -10.25 5.73
CA GLU A 54 -9.26 -11.51 6.27
C GLU A 54 -7.78 -11.70 5.90
N THR A 55 -7.23 -10.90 4.99
CA THR A 55 -5.82 -11.01 4.62
C THR A 55 -4.96 -10.24 5.61
N HIS A 56 -3.96 -10.89 6.21
CA HIS A 56 -3.06 -10.28 7.19
C HIS A 56 -1.60 -10.43 6.74
N VAL A 57 -0.90 -9.31 6.67
CA VAL A 57 0.52 -9.26 6.30
C VAL A 57 1.29 -8.42 7.31
N LEU A 58 2.39 -8.97 7.81
CA LEU A 58 3.36 -8.28 8.64
C LEU A 58 4.54 -7.85 7.78
N GLY A 59 4.84 -6.55 7.76
CA GLY A 59 6.03 -5.98 7.16
C GLY A 59 7.04 -5.57 8.23
N TYR A 60 8.30 -5.92 8.02
CA TYR A 60 9.41 -5.53 8.88
C TYR A 60 10.56 -4.97 8.03
N VAL A 61 11.15 -3.86 8.46
CA VAL A 61 12.27 -3.23 7.76
C VAL A 61 13.51 -3.25 8.63
N THR A 62 14.61 -3.73 8.07
CA THR A 62 15.93 -3.69 8.68
C THR A 62 16.91 -2.94 7.78
N ALA A 63 17.95 -2.35 8.38
CA ALA A 63 19.03 -1.72 7.63
C ALA A 63 20.39 -2.15 8.18
N GLN A 64 21.33 -2.42 7.27
CA GLN A 64 22.69 -2.82 7.60
C GLN A 64 23.69 -2.04 6.75
N LEU A 65 24.88 -1.78 7.28
CA LEU A 65 25.96 -1.14 6.54
C LEU A 65 26.70 -2.20 5.71
N VAL A 66 26.66 -2.06 4.39
CA VAL A 66 27.24 -3.04 3.45
C VAL A 66 28.08 -2.30 2.40
N GLN A 67 29.02 -3.00 1.76
CA GLN A 67 29.72 -2.45 0.62
C GLN A 67 28.79 -2.39 -0.61
N PRO A 68 28.70 -1.25 -1.31
CA PRO A 68 27.84 -1.13 -2.49
C PRO A 68 28.33 -2.04 -3.63
N TYR A 69 27.44 -2.29 -4.58
CA TYR A 69 27.81 -2.94 -5.83
C TYR A 69 28.81 -2.08 -6.62
N ARG A 70 29.73 -2.74 -7.33
CA ARG A 70 30.77 -2.06 -8.13
C ARG A 70 30.19 -1.18 -9.24
N ASP A 71 29.03 -1.56 -9.77
CA ASP A 71 28.37 -0.83 -10.86
C ASP A 71 27.76 0.49 -10.37
N ARG A 72 27.35 0.56 -9.10
CA ARG A 72 26.71 1.73 -8.48
C ARG A 72 27.27 2.00 -7.09
N PRO A 73 28.47 2.62 -7.00
CA PRO A 73 29.14 2.86 -5.72
C PRO A 73 28.48 3.95 -4.87
N ASN A 74 27.59 4.77 -5.45
CA ASN A 74 26.99 5.95 -4.82
C ASN A 74 25.53 5.70 -4.37
N GLU A 75 25.01 4.49 -4.56
CA GLU A 75 23.62 4.15 -4.23
C GLU A 75 23.59 3.04 -3.17
N GLY A 76 22.68 3.17 -2.22
CA GLY A 76 22.29 2.09 -1.33
C GLY A 76 21.50 1.00 -2.04
N THR A 77 21.18 -0.06 -1.30
CA THR A 77 20.45 -1.21 -1.83
C THR A 77 19.15 -1.39 -1.07
N LEU A 78 18.04 -1.55 -1.79
CA LEU A 78 16.77 -2.05 -1.24
C LEU A 78 16.62 -3.50 -1.67
N ALA A 79 16.17 -4.38 -0.78
CA ALA A 79 15.82 -5.76 -1.10
C ALA A 79 14.51 -6.13 -0.42
N ILE A 80 13.60 -6.80 -1.14
CA ILE A 80 12.32 -7.25 -0.62
C ILE A 80 12.31 -8.77 -0.59
N PHE A 81 11.95 -9.32 0.57
CA PHE A 81 11.77 -10.74 0.78
C PHE A 81 10.35 -10.99 1.23
N THR A 82 9.75 -12.03 0.67
CA THR A 82 8.40 -12.46 1.01
C THR A 82 8.47 -13.87 1.55
N GLU A 83 8.03 -14.06 2.79
CA GLU A 83 7.96 -15.36 3.44
C GLU A 83 6.51 -15.79 3.55
N PHE A 84 6.23 -16.98 3.00
CA PHE A 84 4.92 -17.60 3.02
C PHE A 84 4.90 -18.58 4.19
N SER A 85 4.14 -18.25 5.22
CA SER A 85 3.97 -19.14 6.37
C SER A 85 2.89 -20.18 6.06
N PRO A 86 3.09 -21.47 6.39
CA PRO A 86 2.02 -22.48 6.36
C PRO A 86 0.82 -22.12 7.26
N MET A 87 0.99 -21.15 8.18
CA MET A 87 -0.10 -20.58 8.96
C MET A 87 -1.13 -19.84 8.10
N ALA A 88 -0.69 -19.24 6.99
CA ALA A 88 -1.54 -18.41 6.14
C ALA A 88 -2.39 -19.23 5.17
N ASP A 89 -1.82 -20.29 4.60
CA ASP A 89 -2.53 -21.24 3.74
C ASP A 89 -1.84 -22.61 3.88
N PRO A 90 -2.59 -23.71 4.11
CA PRO A 90 -2.03 -25.06 4.11
C PRO A 90 -1.32 -25.45 2.81
N ALA A 91 -1.59 -24.75 1.70
CA ALA A 91 -0.90 -24.94 0.43
C ALA A 91 0.53 -24.39 0.42
N PHE A 92 0.92 -23.59 1.42
CA PHE A 92 2.26 -23.02 1.51
C PHE A 92 3.20 -23.99 2.21
N GLU A 93 4.15 -24.52 1.44
CA GLU A 93 5.20 -25.39 1.98
C GLU A 93 6.34 -24.53 2.57
N PRO A 94 6.80 -24.84 3.78
CA PRO A 94 7.94 -24.15 4.37
C PRO A 94 9.23 -24.54 3.63
N GLY A 95 10.05 -23.55 3.28
CA GLY A 95 11.34 -23.77 2.63
C GLY A 95 11.44 -23.07 1.29
N ARG A 96 11.38 -23.84 0.18
CA ARG A 96 11.54 -23.25 -1.16
C ARG A 96 10.35 -22.33 -1.46
N PRO A 97 10.59 -21.05 -1.83
CA PRO A 97 9.50 -20.16 -2.18
C PRO A 97 8.76 -20.70 -3.41
N GLY A 98 7.44 -20.86 -3.28
CA GLY A 98 6.57 -21.24 -4.39
C GLY A 98 6.47 -20.14 -5.45
N GLU A 99 5.84 -20.46 -6.59
CA GLU A 99 5.69 -19.53 -7.71
C GLU A 99 4.98 -18.23 -7.30
N SER A 100 3.90 -18.34 -6.51
CA SER A 100 3.15 -17.19 -5.99
C SER A 100 4.00 -16.27 -5.12
N ALA A 101 4.94 -16.83 -4.33
CA ALA A 101 5.84 -16.06 -3.48
C ALA A 101 6.88 -15.30 -4.31
N ILE A 102 7.46 -15.98 -5.31
CA ILE A 102 8.41 -15.37 -6.24
C ILE A 102 7.73 -14.25 -7.05
N GLU A 103 6.49 -14.48 -7.51
CA GLU A 103 5.72 -13.48 -8.22
C GLU A 103 5.44 -12.27 -7.33
N LEU A 104 4.96 -12.48 -6.11
CA LEU A 104 4.66 -11.41 -5.16
C LEU A 104 5.89 -10.54 -4.89
N GLY A 105 7.02 -11.16 -4.53
CA GLY A 105 8.26 -10.44 -4.26
C GLY A 105 8.74 -9.64 -5.47
N ARG A 106 8.63 -10.19 -6.68
CA ARG A 106 9.02 -9.49 -7.92
C ARG A 106 8.09 -8.34 -8.28
N VAL A 107 6.77 -8.49 -8.09
CA VAL A 107 5.80 -7.42 -8.36
C VAL A 107 6.09 -6.22 -7.45
N ILE A 108 6.31 -6.47 -6.16
CA ILE A 108 6.58 -5.42 -5.17
C ILE A 108 7.98 -4.82 -5.41
N ASP A 109 9.01 -5.63 -5.68
CA ASP A 109 10.35 -5.11 -5.98
C ASP A 109 10.35 -4.23 -7.22
N ARG A 110 9.67 -4.66 -8.28
CA ARG A 110 9.50 -3.83 -9.47
C ARG A 110 8.77 -2.53 -9.15
N GLY A 111 7.66 -2.61 -8.42
CA GLY A 111 6.86 -1.47 -8.03
C GLY A 111 7.61 -0.42 -7.20
N LEU A 112 8.46 -0.85 -6.25
CA LEU A 112 9.22 0.05 -5.37
C LEU A 112 10.56 0.52 -5.97
N ARG A 113 11.25 -0.35 -6.70
CA ARG A 113 12.57 -0.06 -7.27
C ARG A 113 12.49 0.73 -8.57
N GLU A 114 11.63 0.33 -9.51
CA GLU A 114 11.51 1.02 -10.81
C GLU A 114 10.89 2.40 -10.65
N SER A 115 9.98 2.55 -9.69
CA SER A 115 9.39 3.85 -9.35
C SER A 115 10.41 4.80 -8.71
N ARG A 116 11.50 4.29 -8.10
CA ARG A 116 12.40 5.07 -7.24
C ARG A 116 11.66 5.71 -6.06
N ALA A 117 10.80 4.93 -5.40
CA ALA A 117 10.03 5.40 -4.25
C ALA A 117 10.92 5.85 -3.09
N VAL A 118 11.99 5.10 -2.83
CA VAL A 118 12.99 5.39 -1.78
C VAL A 118 14.25 5.98 -2.41
N ASP A 119 14.78 7.04 -1.81
CA ASP A 119 16.01 7.68 -2.25
C ASP A 119 17.24 6.82 -1.89
N MET A 120 17.78 6.11 -2.88
CA MET A 120 18.98 5.27 -2.70
C MET A 120 20.27 6.08 -2.58
N GLU A 121 20.31 7.33 -3.04
CA GLU A 121 21.50 8.18 -2.94
C GLU A 121 21.67 8.67 -1.50
N SER A 122 20.57 9.00 -0.82
CA SER A 122 20.55 9.37 0.61
C SER A 122 21.06 8.26 1.56
N LEU A 123 21.08 7.02 1.07
CA LEU A 123 21.55 5.84 1.79
C LEU A 123 23.08 5.66 1.67
N CYS A 124 23.76 6.38 0.80
CA CYS A 124 25.22 6.34 0.69
C CYS A 124 25.87 7.10 1.85
N VAL A 125 26.82 6.48 2.55
CA VAL A 125 27.61 7.14 3.61
C VAL A 125 28.99 7.50 3.07
N VAL A 126 29.71 6.50 2.53
CA VAL A 126 31.00 6.69 1.86
C VAL A 126 30.96 5.95 0.53
N ALA A 127 31.04 6.70 -0.57
CA ALA A 127 30.99 6.17 -1.92
C ALA A 127 32.00 5.02 -2.13
N GLY A 128 31.51 3.88 -2.63
CA GLY A 128 32.32 2.70 -2.94
C GLY A 128 32.78 1.86 -1.74
N LYS A 129 32.54 2.32 -0.50
CA LYS A 129 32.95 1.61 0.73
C LYS A 129 31.77 1.18 1.59
N HIS A 130 30.93 2.13 1.99
CA HIS A 130 29.85 1.89 2.95
C HIS A 130 28.57 2.58 2.50
N VAL A 131 27.55 1.76 2.24
CA VAL A 131 26.18 2.20 1.95
C VAL A 131 25.21 1.45 2.85
N TRP A 132 24.04 2.04 3.08
CA TRP A 132 22.96 1.35 3.76
C TRP A 132 22.27 0.38 2.80
N SER A 133 22.18 -0.88 3.23
CA SER A 133 21.34 -1.89 2.63
C SER A 133 20.06 -2.03 3.46
N VAL A 134 18.94 -1.57 2.91
CA VAL A 134 17.61 -1.70 3.48
C VAL A 134 16.97 -2.99 3.01
N ARG A 135 16.51 -3.80 3.94
CA ARG A 135 15.82 -5.07 3.70
C ARG A 135 14.39 -4.97 4.23
N VAL A 136 13.42 -5.29 3.39
CA VAL A 136 12.00 -5.36 3.74
C VAL A 136 11.60 -6.83 3.73
N ASP A 137 11.21 -7.34 4.89
CA ASP A 137 10.70 -8.69 5.06
C ASP A 137 9.16 -8.62 5.20
N LEU A 138 8.47 -9.38 4.35
CA LEU A 138 7.02 -9.45 4.32
C LEU A 138 6.61 -10.87 4.72
N HIS A 139 6.04 -11.03 5.91
CA HIS A 139 5.50 -12.29 6.40
C HIS A 139 3.99 -12.31 6.20
N ILE A 140 3.51 -13.28 5.44
CA ILE A 140 2.08 -13.48 5.25
C ILE A 140 1.56 -14.32 6.40
N LEU A 141 0.59 -13.78 7.13
CA LEU A 141 0.00 -14.42 8.31
C LEU A 141 -1.32 -15.13 7.97
N ASP A 142 -2.15 -14.51 7.14
CA ASP A 142 -3.45 -15.05 6.72
C ASP A 142 -3.73 -14.71 5.25
N ASN A 143 -4.25 -15.67 4.49
CA ASN A 143 -4.51 -15.56 3.05
C ASN A 143 -6.01 -15.51 2.73
N GLY A 144 -6.61 -14.33 2.88
CA GLY A 144 -7.99 -14.04 2.47
C GLY A 144 -8.14 -13.61 1.00
N GLY A 145 -7.10 -13.72 0.17
CA GLY A 145 -7.05 -13.20 -1.21
C GLY A 145 -6.47 -11.79 -1.31
N ASN A 146 -6.03 -11.41 -2.51
CA ASN A 146 -5.34 -10.17 -2.85
C ASN A 146 -4.10 -9.88 -1.99
N LEU A 147 -3.18 -10.84 -1.95
CA LEU A 147 -1.92 -10.72 -1.21
C LEU A 147 -1.02 -9.59 -1.73
N ILE A 148 -1.09 -9.28 -3.04
CA ILE A 148 -0.21 -8.28 -3.66
C ILE A 148 -0.46 -6.89 -3.10
N ASP A 149 -1.73 -6.49 -3.06
CA ASP A 149 -2.09 -5.15 -2.61
C ASP A 149 -1.82 -5.01 -1.10
N ALA A 150 -2.20 -6.02 -0.31
CA ALA A 150 -1.95 -6.03 1.14
C ALA A 150 -0.45 -5.97 1.47
N ALA A 151 0.37 -6.75 0.79
CA ALA A 151 1.82 -6.79 1.00
C ALA A 151 2.52 -5.51 0.53
N ASN A 152 2.06 -4.88 -0.56
CA ASN A 152 2.59 -3.58 -0.97
C ASN A 152 2.26 -2.49 0.06
N ILE A 153 1.01 -2.45 0.55
CA ILE A 153 0.62 -1.50 1.60
C ILE A 153 1.46 -1.72 2.87
N ALA A 154 1.72 -2.97 3.26
CA ALA A 154 2.58 -3.30 4.39
C ALA A 154 4.02 -2.81 4.16
N ALA A 155 4.61 -3.09 2.98
CA ALA A 155 5.95 -2.63 2.65
C ALA A 155 6.09 -1.10 2.76
N LEU A 156 5.13 -0.36 2.20
CA LEU A 156 5.14 1.11 2.23
C LEU A 156 4.90 1.69 3.63
N ALA A 157 3.98 1.10 4.40
CA ALA A 157 3.72 1.52 5.78
C ALA A 157 4.96 1.27 6.67
N ALA A 158 5.62 0.12 6.50
CA ALA A 158 6.84 -0.22 7.21
C ALA A 158 7.99 0.74 6.82
N LEU A 159 8.23 0.96 5.52
CA LEU A 159 9.26 1.89 5.04
C LEU A 159 9.05 3.33 5.54
N SER A 160 7.80 3.78 5.64
CA SER A 160 7.47 5.15 6.10
C SER A 160 7.71 5.35 7.59
N THR A 161 7.54 4.30 8.40
CA THR A 161 7.76 4.34 9.85
C THR A 161 9.18 4.00 10.25
N PHE A 162 9.92 3.30 9.39
CA PHE A 162 11.31 2.92 9.66
C PHE A 162 12.20 4.13 9.92
N ARG A 163 13.12 3.97 10.87
CA ARG A 163 14.13 4.96 11.24
C ARG A 163 15.48 4.25 11.31
N ARG A 164 16.45 4.70 10.53
CA ARG A 164 17.82 4.16 10.53
C ARG A 164 18.66 4.84 11.63
N PRO A 165 19.62 4.15 12.25
CA PRO A 165 20.54 4.79 13.18
C PRO A 165 21.43 5.80 12.46
N GLU A 166 21.81 6.87 13.16
CA GLU A 166 22.69 7.90 12.61
C GLU A 166 24.13 7.40 12.52
N CYS A 167 24.81 7.73 11.43
CA CYS A 167 26.23 7.45 11.23
C CYS A 167 27.03 8.74 11.18
N THR A 168 28.15 8.78 11.89
CA THR A 168 29.17 9.81 11.68
C THR A 168 30.36 9.21 10.96
N VAL A 169 30.80 9.91 9.93
CA VAL A 169 32.07 9.61 9.27
C VAL A 169 33.19 10.29 10.06
N GLY A 170 34.16 9.50 10.51
CA GLY A 170 35.31 9.93 11.30
C GLY A 170 36.64 9.42 10.75
N GLY A 171 37.72 9.87 11.39
CA GLY A 171 39.10 9.55 11.04
C GLY A 171 39.74 10.55 10.06
N ASP A 172 41.06 10.68 10.11
CA ASP A 172 41.85 11.60 9.27
C ASP A 172 41.68 11.34 7.76
N ASP A 173 41.29 10.11 7.39
CA ASP A 173 41.05 9.67 6.02
C ASP A 173 39.58 9.79 5.56
N GLY A 174 38.65 10.18 6.44
CA GLY A 174 37.22 10.30 6.13
C GLY A 174 36.53 8.98 5.73
N GLN A 175 37.07 7.83 6.16
CA GLN A 175 36.64 6.50 5.73
C GLN A 175 36.12 5.60 6.85
N GLN A 176 36.31 5.95 8.12
CA GLN A 176 35.77 5.18 9.23
C GLN A 176 34.34 5.63 9.51
N VAL A 177 33.42 4.67 9.64
CA VAL A 177 32.00 4.95 9.93
C VAL A 177 31.70 4.47 11.33
N ILE A 178 31.25 5.39 12.19
CA ILE A 178 30.78 5.09 13.54
C ILE A 178 29.26 5.16 13.51
N VAL A 179 28.61 4.02 13.79
CA VAL A 179 27.15 3.94 13.94
C VAL A 179 26.82 4.27 15.39
N HIS A 180 25.94 5.25 15.59
CA HIS A 180 25.47 5.62 16.92
C HIS A 180 24.25 4.80 17.30
N ASP A 181 24.21 4.33 18.55
CA ASP A 181 23.03 3.69 19.09
C ASP A 181 21.85 4.69 19.19
N PRO A 182 20.61 4.21 19.06
CA PRO A 182 19.41 5.07 19.06
C PRO A 182 19.17 5.80 20.40
N GLU A 183 19.90 5.44 21.46
CA GLU A 183 19.87 6.14 22.75
C GLU A 183 20.79 7.37 22.77
N VAL A 184 21.88 7.33 21.99
CA VAL A 184 22.89 8.40 21.93
C VAL A 184 22.46 9.47 20.91
N ARG A 185 21.94 9.03 19.76
CA ARG A 185 21.42 9.92 18.72
C ARG A 185 20.06 9.46 18.23
N ASP A 186 19.19 10.44 17.93
CA ASP A 186 17.87 10.15 17.39
C ASP A 186 18.00 9.52 15.99
N PRO A 187 17.32 8.39 15.74
CA PRO A 187 17.39 7.72 14.45
C PRO A 187 16.67 8.52 13.36
N LEU A 188 17.24 8.50 12.15
CA LEU A 188 16.80 9.30 11.01
C LEU A 188 15.75 8.58 10.16
N PRO A 189 14.70 9.27 9.67
CA PRO A 189 13.78 8.71 8.70
C PRO A 189 14.45 8.43 7.35
N LEU A 190 13.82 7.53 6.60
CA LEU A 190 14.12 7.36 5.18
C LEU A 190 13.44 8.47 4.37
N THR A 191 14.12 8.93 3.32
CA THR A 191 13.56 9.86 2.35
C THR A 191 12.74 9.07 1.33
N ILE A 192 11.42 9.23 1.38
CA ILE A 192 10.48 8.61 0.43
C ILE A 192 9.96 9.72 -0.48
N HIS A 193 10.24 9.62 -1.77
CA HIS A 193 9.78 10.61 -2.75
C HIS A 193 8.28 10.50 -2.99
N HIS A 194 7.78 9.27 -3.09
CA HIS A 194 6.40 8.99 -3.45
C HIS A 194 5.99 7.56 -3.07
N MET A 195 4.68 7.27 -3.08
CA MET A 195 4.12 6.00 -2.58
C MET A 195 3.41 5.25 -3.71
N PRO A 196 4.08 4.27 -4.34
CA PRO A 196 3.49 3.44 -5.40
C PRO A 196 2.55 2.36 -4.84
N ILE A 197 1.23 2.54 -4.96
CA ILE A 197 0.22 1.58 -4.50
C ILE A 197 -0.12 0.58 -5.60
N ALA A 198 -0.18 -0.71 -5.23
CA ALA A 198 -0.65 -1.78 -6.11
C ALA A 198 -2.16 -1.93 -5.96
N VAL A 199 -2.84 -2.01 -7.11
CA VAL A 199 -4.27 -2.29 -7.22
C VAL A 199 -4.44 -3.48 -8.15
N THR A 200 -5.03 -4.54 -7.63
CA THR A 200 -5.26 -5.79 -8.35
C THR A 200 -6.71 -5.91 -8.82
N PHE A 201 -6.86 -6.20 -10.11
CA PHE A 201 -8.10 -6.48 -10.80
C PHE A 201 -8.16 -7.96 -11.16
N ALA A 202 -9.30 -8.59 -10.91
CA ALA A 202 -9.63 -9.93 -11.37
C ALA A 202 -10.62 -9.86 -12.53
N TYR A 203 -10.41 -10.73 -13.52
CA TYR A 203 -11.24 -10.86 -14.71
C TYR A 203 -12.04 -12.16 -14.67
N PHE A 204 -13.33 -12.06 -15.01
CA PHE A 204 -14.24 -13.20 -15.08
C PHE A 204 -14.98 -13.24 -16.43
N GLY A 205 -15.23 -14.47 -16.89
CA GLY A 205 -16.08 -14.80 -18.03
C GLY A 205 -15.81 -14.01 -19.31
N GLU A 206 -14.68 -14.19 -19.98
CA GLU A 206 -14.40 -13.48 -21.24
C GLU A 206 -13.48 -12.26 -21.09
N GLY A 207 -13.13 -11.89 -19.86
CA GLY A 207 -12.70 -10.54 -19.52
C GLY A 207 -13.83 -9.49 -19.53
N ASN A 208 -15.10 -9.93 -19.52
CA ASN A 208 -16.26 -9.03 -19.52
C ASN A 208 -16.52 -8.41 -18.14
N ILE A 209 -16.28 -9.16 -17.07
CA ILE A 209 -16.54 -8.70 -15.71
C ILE A 209 -15.21 -8.44 -15.02
N VAL A 210 -15.09 -7.26 -14.42
CA VAL A 210 -13.89 -6.80 -13.71
C VAL A 210 -14.24 -6.53 -12.26
N VAL A 211 -13.46 -7.13 -11.36
CA VAL A 211 -13.60 -6.91 -9.92
C VAL A 211 -12.28 -6.43 -9.34
N VAL A 212 -12.35 -5.48 -8.42
CA VAL A 212 -11.20 -5.00 -7.63
C VAL A 212 -11.14 -5.76 -6.32
N ASP A 213 -9.91 -6.08 -5.88
CA ASP A 213 -9.65 -6.73 -4.60
C ASP A 213 -10.41 -8.08 -4.47
N PRO A 214 -10.02 -9.09 -5.26
CA PRO A 214 -10.65 -10.40 -5.22
C PRO A 214 -10.40 -11.08 -3.87
N THR A 215 -11.44 -11.75 -3.36
CA THR A 215 -11.37 -12.65 -2.21
C THR A 215 -10.70 -13.98 -2.61
N TYR A 216 -10.28 -14.78 -1.63
CA TYR A 216 -9.68 -16.10 -1.87
C TYR A 216 -10.52 -16.99 -2.80
N LYS A 217 -11.86 -16.95 -2.64
CA LYS A 217 -12.79 -17.71 -3.48
C LYS A 217 -12.87 -17.18 -4.91
N GLU A 218 -12.92 -15.86 -5.06
CA GLU A 218 -12.92 -15.20 -6.37
C GLU A 218 -11.59 -15.44 -7.11
N GLU A 219 -10.45 -15.44 -6.42
CA GLU A 219 -9.14 -15.78 -7.00
C GLU A 219 -9.05 -17.24 -7.48
N ALA A 220 -9.80 -18.16 -6.87
CA ALA A 220 -9.85 -19.55 -7.31
C ALA A 220 -10.67 -19.74 -8.60
N VAL A 221 -11.57 -18.81 -8.91
CA VAL A 221 -12.48 -18.86 -10.07
C VAL A 221 -12.06 -17.92 -11.20
N MET A 222 -11.19 -16.93 -10.94
CA MET A 222 -10.79 -15.93 -11.93
C MET A 222 -10.14 -16.55 -13.18
N GLY A 223 -10.50 -16.02 -14.35
CA GLY A 223 -9.87 -16.38 -15.63
C GLY A 223 -8.53 -15.67 -15.87
N GLY A 224 -8.29 -14.59 -15.15
CA GLY A 224 -7.02 -13.86 -15.18
C GLY A 224 -7.02 -12.69 -14.18
N ARG A 225 -5.84 -12.10 -13.98
CA ARG A 225 -5.69 -10.90 -13.15
C ARG A 225 -4.73 -9.90 -13.75
N MET A 226 -4.89 -8.64 -13.36
CA MET A 226 -3.96 -7.56 -13.64
C MET A 226 -3.71 -6.74 -12.39
N THR A 227 -2.44 -6.56 -12.06
CA THR A 227 -2.01 -5.64 -11.00
C THR A 227 -1.41 -4.39 -11.65
N ALA A 228 -1.91 -3.22 -11.29
CA ALA A 228 -1.34 -1.94 -11.66
C ALA A 228 -0.75 -1.27 -10.42
N THR A 229 0.51 -0.84 -10.51
CA THR A 229 1.17 -0.04 -9.49
C THR A 229 1.14 1.41 -9.91
N ILE A 230 0.48 2.26 -9.11
CA ILE A 230 0.25 3.67 -9.41
C ILE A 230 0.73 4.52 -8.26
N ASN A 231 1.38 5.62 -8.61
CA ASN A 231 1.91 6.58 -7.67
C ASN A 231 0.83 7.54 -7.13
N SER A 232 1.12 8.25 -6.04
CA SER A 232 0.28 9.33 -5.50
C SER A 232 0.01 10.46 -6.49
N ASN A 233 0.87 10.61 -7.49
CA ASN A 233 0.76 11.64 -8.52
C ASN A 233 -0.12 11.20 -9.71
N GLY A 234 -0.62 9.95 -9.70
CA GLY A 234 -1.38 9.36 -10.81
C GLY A 234 -0.50 8.71 -11.88
N ASP A 235 0.82 8.75 -11.73
CA ASP A 235 1.76 8.10 -12.66
C ASP A 235 1.74 6.58 -12.49
N ILE A 236 1.77 5.87 -13.61
CA ILE A 236 1.81 4.41 -13.61
C ILE A 236 3.28 3.96 -13.49
N CYS A 237 3.60 3.24 -12.43
CA CYS A 237 4.95 2.70 -12.21
C CYS A 237 5.14 1.36 -12.92
N ALA A 238 4.18 0.45 -12.77
CA ALA A 238 4.26 -0.89 -13.35
C ALA A 238 2.88 -1.47 -13.61
N ILE A 239 2.77 -2.34 -14.63
CA ILE A 239 1.57 -3.13 -14.90
C ILE A 239 2.00 -4.59 -15.06
N GLN A 240 1.31 -5.49 -14.38
CA GLN A 240 1.48 -6.94 -14.52
C GLN A 240 0.14 -7.57 -14.87
N LYS A 241 0.04 -8.16 -16.07
CA LYS A 241 -1.03 -9.11 -16.37
C LYS A 241 -0.48 -10.52 -16.19
N ALA A 242 -0.86 -11.17 -15.11
CA ALA A 242 -0.40 -12.51 -14.79
C ALA A 242 -1.24 -13.53 -15.57
N GLY A 243 -0.76 -13.92 -16.76
CA GLY A 243 -1.36 -14.98 -17.57
C GLY A 243 -2.87 -14.83 -17.82
N GLY A 244 -3.53 -15.96 -18.08
CA GLY A 244 -4.98 -16.06 -18.17
C GLY A 244 -5.59 -15.50 -19.45
N GLU A 245 -6.88 -15.21 -19.35
CA GLU A 245 -7.77 -14.77 -20.43
C GLU A 245 -7.33 -13.46 -21.11
N GLY A 246 -7.63 -13.31 -22.40
CA GLY A 246 -7.37 -12.09 -23.15
C GLY A 246 -8.23 -10.92 -22.64
N VAL A 247 -7.66 -9.73 -22.54
CA VAL A 247 -8.38 -8.53 -22.08
C VAL A 247 -8.26 -7.45 -23.15
N MET A 248 -9.38 -6.81 -23.50
CA MET A 248 -9.38 -5.70 -24.44
C MET A 248 -8.67 -4.48 -23.88
N SER A 249 -7.97 -3.74 -24.74
CA SER A 249 -7.22 -2.53 -24.34
C SER A 249 -8.12 -1.46 -23.70
N SER A 250 -9.37 -1.33 -24.14
CA SER A 250 -10.36 -0.42 -23.55
C SER A 250 -10.62 -0.71 -22.07
N VAL A 251 -10.77 -1.99 -21.72
CA VAL A 251 -11.00 -2.46 -20.35
C VAL A 251 -9.76 -2.18 -19.49
N VAL A 252 -8.56 -2.41 -20.01
CA VAL A 252 -7.30 -2.09 -19.31
C VAL A 252 -7.23 -0.59 -18.99
N MET A 253 -7.56 0.28 -19.95
CA MET A 253 -7.57 1.73 -19.73
C MET A 253 -8.61 2.16 -18.69
N GLN A 254 -9.78 1.52 -18.65
CA GLN A 254 -10.78 1.75 -17.61
C GLN A 254 -10.24 1.34 -16.23
N CYS A 255 -9.62 0.17 -16.12
CA CYS A 255 -9.02 -0.31 -14.88
C CYS A 255 -7.95 0.66 -14.36
N LEU A 256 -7.09 1.20 -15.24
CA LEU A 256 -6.06 2.16 -14.84
C LEU A 256 -6.64 3.46 -14.27
N ARG A 257 -7.74 3.97 -14.86
CA ARG A 257 -8.45 5.14 -14.30
C ARG A 257 -9.00 4.84 -12.91
N ILE A 258 -9.64 3.69 -12.73
CA ILE A 258 -10.18 3.27 -11.43
C ILE A 258 -9.06 3.10 -10.41
N ALA A 259 -7.95 2.47 -10.81
CA ALA A 259 -6.78 2.28 -9.96
C ALA A 259 -6.19 3.62 -9.49
N SER A 260 -6.16 4.65 -10.33
CA SER A 260 -5.64 5.97 -9.93
C SER A 260 -6.43 6.58 -8.78
N VAL A 261 -7.75 6.47 -8.81
CA VAL A 261 -8.64 6.96 -7.75
C VAL A 261 -8.45 6.14 -6.47
N LYS A 262 -8.43 4.81 -6.59
CA LYS A 262 -8.28 3.93 -5.42
C LYS A 262 -6.88 4.02 -4.79
N ALA A 263 -5.84 4.21 -5.60
CA ALA A 263 -4.47 4.42 -5.12
C ALA A 263 -4.37 5.73 -4.30
N ALA A 264 -5.01 6.81 -4.74
CA ALA A 264 -5.06 8.06 -3.99
C ALA A 264 -5.75 7.89 -2.62
N ASP A 265 -6.88 7.18 -2.58
CA ASP A 265 -7.61 6.88 -1.35
C ASP A 265 -6.76 6.06 -0.36
N ILE A 266 -6.10 5.00 -0.85
CA ILE A 266 -5.23 4.14 -0.03
C ILE A 266 -4.01 4.94 0.47
N THR A 267 -3.40 5.76 -0.38
CA THR A 267 -2.28 6.63 0.01
C THR A 267 -2.67 7.58 1.14
N SER A 268 -3.87 8.17 1.06
CA SER A 268 -4.40 9.04 2.11
C SER A 268 -4.57 8.28 3.44
N LYS A 269 -5.06 7.04 3.39
CA LYS A 269 -5.20 6.18 4.58
C LYS A 269 -3.84 5.84 5.20
N ILE A 270 -2.84 5.50 4.38
CA ILE A 270 -1.48 5.21 4.87
C ILE A 270 -0.88 6.45 5.54
N LYS A 271 -0.93 7.62 4.88
CA LYS A 271 -0.42 8.88 5.45
C LYS A 271 -1.06 9.18 6.81
N LYS A 272 -2.39 9.13 6.89
CA LYS A 272 -3.12 9.34 8.15
C LYS A 272 -2.68 8.37 9.25
N ALA A 273 -2.49 7.10 8.93
CA ALA A 273 -2.05 6.09 9.88
C ALA A 273 -0.61 6.38 10.37
N VAL A 274 0.30 6.70 9.46
CA VAL A 274 1.71 7.05 9.79
C VAL A 274 1.77 8.33 10.64
N ASP A 275 0.95 9.33 10.35
CA ASP A 275 0.87 10.56 11.13
C ASP A 275 0.33 10.30 12.54
N SER A 276 -0.73 9.49 12.69
CA SER A 276 -1.23 9.09 14.01
C SER A 276 -0.19 8.33 14.83
N TYR A 277 0.57 7.43 14.19
CA TYR A 277 1.64 6.70 14.86
C TYR A 277 2.78 7.63 15.30
N THR A 278 3.21 8.54 14.42
CA THR A 278 4.30 9.47 14.69
C THR A 278 3.94 10.43 15.82
N THR A 279 2.70 10.94 15.84
CA THR A 279 2.20 11.81 16.90
C THR A 279 2.08 11.09 18.24
N GLU A 280 1.53 9.88 18.28
CA GLU A 280 1.49 9.06 19.49
C GLU A 280 2.89 8.78 20.06
N LYS A 281 3.86 8.49 19.18
CA LYS A 281 5.24 8.25 19.58
C LYS A 281 5.90 9.52 20.13
N ALA A 282 5.67 10.67 19.50
CA ALA A 282 6.13 11.96 19.99
C ALA A 282 5.56 12.27 21.38
N LEU A 283 4.25 12.04 21.59
CA LEU A 283 3.60 12.21 22.90
C LEU A 283 4.18 11.25 23.97
N LYS A 284 4.51 10.00 23.60
CA LYS A 284 5.18 9.05 24.51
C LYS A 284 6.58 9.53 24.91
N LYS A 285 7.34 10.17 24.01
CA LYS A 285 8.63 10.81 24.36
C LYS A 285 8.44 11.96 25.36
N VAL A 286 7.44 12.82 25.13
CA VAL A 286 7.16 13.99 26.01
C VAL A 286 6.73 13.55 27.42
N LYS A 287 5.92 12.50 27.57
CA LYS A 287 5.48 11.98 28.88
C LYS A 287 6.60 11.35 29.73
N ARG A 288 7.77 11.07 29.16
CA ARG A 288 8.93 10.50 29.88
C ARG A 288 9.85 11.57 30.49
N LEU A 289 9.64 12.85 30.20
CA LEU A 289 10.27 13.94 30.95
C LEU A 289 9.50 14.14 32.27
N PRO A 290 10.16 14.18 33.44
CA PRO A 290 9.46 14.43 34.69
C PRO A 290 8.87 15.84 34.63
N ALA A 291 7.54 15.92 34.65
CA ALA A 291 6.82 17.16 34.85
C ALA A 291 7.10 17.69 36.26
N SER A 292 8.23 18.35 36.43
CA SER A 292 8.48 19.23 37.57
C SER A 292 7.77 20.55 37.31
N LEU A 293 6.46 20.57 37.57
CA LEU A 293 5.74 21.81 37.80
C LEU A 293 5.22 21.79 39.24
N PRO A 294 5.74 22.63 40.14
CA PRO A 294 5.16 22.76 41.46
C PRO A 294 3.74 23.31 41.30
N ARG A 295 2.76 22.59 41.84
CA ARG A 295 1.39 23.11 41.98
C ARG A 295 1.47 24.42 42.77
N LYS A 296 1.05 25.51 42.15
CA LYS A 296 0.86 26.80 42.80
C LYS A 296 -0.19 26.62 43.89
N VAL A 297 0.26 26.52 45.14
CA VAL A 297 -0.62 26.57 46.32
C VAL A 297 -1.15 27.99 46.38
N ILE A 298 -2.44 28.15 46.14
CA ILE A 298 -3.15 29.39 46.45
C ILE A 298 -3.44 29.32 47.94
N VAL A 299 -2.70 30.11 48.72
CA VAL A 299 -3.00 30.34 50.12
C VAL A 299 -4.06 31.45 50.15
N THR A 300 -5.26 31.15 50.62
CA THR A 300 -6.21 32.16 51.07
C THR A 300 -6.21 32.18 52.58
N ASP A 301 -5.65 33.26 53.13
CA ASP A 301 -5.84 33.72 54.49
C ASP A 301 -7.33 34.01 54.73
N VAL A 302 -7.97 33.33 55.67
CA VAL A 302 -9.09 33.87 56.46
C VAL A 302 -9.01 33.34 57.89
N THR A 303 -9.18 34.30 58.80
CA THR A 303 -9.04 34.34 60.26
C THR A 303 -9.95 33.43 61.10
N MET A 304 -9.59 33.35 62.39
CA MET A 304 -9.91 32.39 63.46
C MET A 304 -11.34 32.39 64.08
N GLU A 305 -11.53 31.38 64.97
CA GLU A 305 -12.47 31.19 66.11
C GLU A 305 -13.74 30.33 65.80
N ASP A 306 -14.21 29.38 66.62
CA ASP A 306 -13.91 28.85 67.97
C ASP A 306 -14.41 27.37 68.06
N LYS A 307 -14.02 26.68 69.15
CA LYS A 307 -14.20 25.29 69.58
C LYS A 307 -15.56 24.61 69.39
N GLY A 308 -15.54 23.28 69.30
CA GLY A 308 -16.69 22.43 69.65
C GLY A 308 -16.61 20.98 69.15
N ASP A 309 -15.84 20.17 69.87
CA ASP A 309 -16.07 18.77 70.26
C ASP A 309 -16.03 17.60 69.24
N ASP A 310 -15.24 16.61 69.68
CA ASP A 310 -14.95 15.28 69.15
C ASP A 310 -16.20 14.40 68.94
N GLU A 311 -16.16 13.54 67.93
CA GLU A 311 -16.46 12.13 68.18
C GLU A 311 -15.74 11.17 67.23
N LEU A 312 -15.36 10.05 67.85
CA LEU A 312 -14.50 8.97 67.40
C LEU A 312 -15.17 8.04 66.36
N GLU A 313 -14.30 7.49 65.52
CA GLU A 313 -14.28 6.08 65.09
C GLU A 313 -15.37 5.47 64.17
N THR A 314 -14.84 5.07 63.01
CA THR A 314 -14.88 3.71 62.41
C THR A 314 -16.03 3.25 61.51
N GLN A 315 -15.59 3.06 60.25
CA GLN A 315 -15.69 1.84 59.42
C GLN A 315 -17.11 1.34 59.06
N ALA A 316 -17.55 1.57 57.82
CA ALA A 316 -17.34 0.68 56.66
C ALA A 316 -18.09 -0.66 56.84
N VAL A 317 -19.06 -1.04 56.00
CA VAL A 317 -18.89 -1.63 54.66
C VAL A 317 -20.27 -2.18 54.20
N LYS A 318 -20.47 -2.27 52.87
CA LYS A 318 -21.44 -3.11 52.08
C LYS A 318 -22.81 -2.53 51.69
N THR A 319 -22.92 -2.23 50.39
CA THR A 319 -24.09 -2.38 49.50
C THR A 319 -24.55 -3.87 49.41
N PRO A 320 -25.74 -4.26 48.88
CA PRO A 320 -26.54 -3.61 47.82
C PRO A 320 -28.10 -3.74 47.93
N SER A 321 -28.76 -3.36 46.82
CA SER A 321 -30.06 -3.82 46.27
C SER A 321 -31.39 -3.13 46.64
N ASP A 322 -32.03 -2.66 45.56
CA ASP A 322 -33.43 -2.78 45.14
C ASP A 322 -34.58 -1.92 45.71
N ALA A 323 -35.34 -1.46 44.70
CA ALA A 323 -36.78 -1.24 44.60
C ALA A 323 -37.41 0.10 45.01
N GLN A 324 -38.00 0.73 43.98
CA GLN A 324 -39.32 1.39 43.94
C GLN A 324 -39.46 2.72 44.72
N GLU A 325 -40.16 3.76 44.27
CA GLU A 325 -41.21 3.90 43.25
C GLU A 325 -41.51 5.42 43.06
N LYS A 326 -42.16 5.76 41.93
CA LYS A 326 -43.20 6.81 41.77
C LYS A 326 -42.75 8.30 41.73
N SER A 327 -43.24 9.18 40.85
CA SER A 327 -44.30 9.16 39.83
C SER A 327 -44.30 10.46 39.00
N LYS A 328 -45.07 10.44 37.89
CA LYS A 328 -45.79 11.54 37.19
C LYS A 328 -44.99 12.35 36.17
N ASP A 329 -45.52 12.75 35.01
CA ASP A 329 -46.64 12.34 34.15
C ASP A 329 -46.61 13.27 32.91
N LEU A 330 -47.05 12.72 31.77
CA LEU A 330 -47.83 13.37 30.69
C LEU A 330 -47.18 14.36 29.67
N ALA A 331 -46.82 13.77 28.51
CA ALA A 331 -47.43 13.89 27.17
C ALA A 331 -47.72 15.23 26.44
N THR A 332 -47.50 15.14 25.11
CA THR A 332 -48.18 15.83 23.97
C THR A 332 -47.70 17.28 23.69
N THR A 333 -47.35 17.72 22.48
CA THR A 333 -48.21 17.79 21.28
C THR A 333 -47.44 18.23 20.03
N VAL A 334 -47.93 17.73 18.89
CA VAL A 334 -47.61 17.99 17.47
C VAL A 334 -48.12 19.36 16.96
N LYS A 335 -47.42 19.98 16.00
CA LYS A 335 -47.90 20.70 14.77
C LYS A 335 -46.74 21.53 14.20
N ALA A 336 -46.25 21.42 12.95
CA ALA A 336 -46.81 21.30 11.60
C ALA A 336 -47.30 22.62 10.97
N SER A 337 -46.86 22.82 9.71
CA SER A 337 -47.25 23.78 8.65
C SER A 337 -46.60 25.19 8.68
N SER A 338 -46.18 25.85 7.59
CA SER A 338 -46.04 25.52 6.14
C SER A 338 -45.66 26.79 5.31
N HIS A 339 -45.12 26.59 4.08
CA HIS A 339 -45.08 27.48 2.88
C HIS A 339 -44.23 28.78 2.94
N GLU A 340 -43.56 29.31 1.89
CA GLU A 340 -43.39 28.99 0.46
C GLU A 340 -42.25 29.85 -0.16
N ASP A 341 -41.71 29.37 -1.30
CA ASP A 341 -41.18 30.08 -2.49
C ASP A 341 -40.06 31.16 -2.45
N ALA A 342 -38.96 30.87 -3.17
CA ALA A 342 -38.62 31.54 -4.45
C ALA A 342 -37.23 31.13 -5.00
N GLN A 343 -37.18 30.66 -6.25
CA GLN A 343 -36.00 30.69 -7.15
C GLN A 343 -35.81 32.08 -7.76
N PRO A 344 -34.63 32.42 -8.32
CA PRO A 344 -34.37 32.29 -9.77
C PRO A 344 -32.92 31.81 -10.09
N MET A 345 -32.64 30.94 -11.08
CA MET A 345 -32.51 31.12 -12.55
C MET A 345 -31.43 32.12 -13.07
N LEU A 346 -30.39 31.51 -13.68
CA LEU A 346 -29.63 31.82 -14.90
C LEU A 346 -29.02 33.20 -15.17
N THR A 347 -27.72 33.20 -15.48
CA THR A 347 -27.15 33.99 -16.58
C THR A 347 -26.15 33.15 -17.39
N GLU A 348 -26.39 33.11 -18.70
CA GLU A 348 -25.51 32.58 -19.75
C GLU A 348 -24.34 33.52 -20.01
N SER A 349 -23.19 32.99 -20.45
CA SER A 349 -22.25 33.73 -21.30
C SER A 349 -21.35 32.78 -22.11
N ALA A 350 -21.60 32.83 -23.43
CA ALA A 350 -20.66 32.81 -24.54
C ALA A 350 -19.79 31.56 -24.82
N ASN A 351 -20.25 30.80 -25.83
CA ASN A 351 -19.45 30.00 -26.74
C ASN A 351 -18.30 30.81 -27.38
N ALA A 352 -17.11 30.23 -27.42
CA ALA A 352 -16.06 30.57 -28.38
C ALA A 352 -15.75 29.32 -29.23
N GLU A 353 -16.31 29.29 -30.43
CA GLU A 353 -16.01 28.31 -31.47
C GLU A 353 -14.58 28.52 -31.99
N VAL A 354 -13.72 27.50 -31.85
CA VAL A 354 -12.43 27.44 -32.54
C VAL A 354 -12.66 26.79 -33.91
N LYS A 355 -12.63 27.64 -34.93
CA LYS A 355 -12.75 27.30 -36.35
C LYS A 355 -11.44 26.70 -36.86
N ILE A 356 -11.34 25.37 -36.92
CA ILE A 356 -10.25 24.69 -37.64
C ILE A 356 -10.64 24.64 -39.12
N THR A 357 -9.86 25.33 -39.95
CA THR A 357 -10.06 25.40 -41.39
C THR A 357 -9.46 24.16 -42.04
N LEU A 358 -10.31 23.30 -42.60
CA LEU A 358 -9.93 22.25 -43.55
C LEU A 358 -9.78 22.89 -44.93
N SER A 359 -8.55 22.96 -45.45
CA SER A 359 -8.31 23.24 -46.87
C SER A 359 -8.22 21.92 -47.63
N SER A 360 -9.28 21.63 -48.37
CA SER A 360 -9.32 20.65 -49.45
C SER A 360 -8.52 21.17 -50.65
N GLY A 361 -7.50 20.42 -51.08
CA GLY A 361 -6.87 20.55 -52.38
C GLY A 361 -6.82 19.18 -53.04
N ALA A 362 -7.72 18.93 -53.98
CA ALA A 362 -7.74 17.76 -54.84
C ALA A 362 -7.23 18.14 -56.23
N ALA A 363 -6.30 17.32 -56.76
CA ALA A 363 -5.92 17.08 -58.16
C ALA A 363 -4.46 16.60 -58.13
N GLY A 364 -4.03 15.49 -58.71
CA GLY A 364 -4.66 14.52 -59.59
C GLY A 364 -3.52 13.72 -60.24
N GLU A 365 -3.80 12.45 -60.58
CA GLU A 365 -3.09 11.61 -61.56
C GLU A 365 -1.68 11.10 -61.14
N SER A 366 -1.25 9.84 -61.36
CA SER A 366 -1.79 8.69 -62.09
C SER A 366 -0.82 7.51 -61.90
N GLU A 367 -1.37 6.27 -61.89
CA GLU A 367 -0.75 4.99 -62.30
C GLU A 367 0.48 4.49 -61.49
N GLU A 368 0.66 3.22 -61.14
CA GLU A 368 0.33 1.98 -61.82
C GLU A 368 0.35 0.81 -60.80
N ALA A 369 -0.43 -0.23 -61.07
CA ALA A 369 -0.60 -1.42 -60.26
C ALA A 369 0.55 -2.43 -60.44
N GLN A 370 0.84 -3.24 -59.41
CA GLN A 370 0.73 -4.71 -59.48
C GLN A 370 1.10 -5.41 -58.17
N GLU A 371 0.22 -6.33 -57.78
CA GLU A 371 0.37 -7.35 -56.75
C GLU A 371 1.51 -8.33 -57.04
N ILE A 372 2.04 -9.00 -56.00
CA ILE A 372 1.94 -10.46 -55.78
C ILE A 372 2.93 -10.89 -54.68
N GLY A 373 2.41 -11.59 -53.66
CA GLY A 373 2.99 -12.85 -53.18
C GLY A 373 4.08 -12.83 -52.12
N SER A 374 3.71 -13.24 -50.90
CA SER A 374 4.62 -13.86 -49.90
C SER A 374 5.18 -15.21 -50.41
N PRO A 375 6.31 -15.75 -49.88
CA PRO A 375 6.22 -16.61 -48.68
C PRO A 375 7.48 -16.77 -47.78
N LYS A 376 7.22 -17.15 -46.50
CA LYS A 376 7.87 -18.16 -45.60
C LYS A 376 9.42 -18.22 -45.38
N SER A 377 9.80 -17.90 -44.13
CA SER A 377 10.54 -18.72 -43.12
C SER A 377 11.79 -19.57 -43.44
N LEU A 378 12.87 -19.24 -42.69
CA LEU A 378 13.90 -20.09 -42.02
C LEU A 378 14.69 -21.16 -42.81
N LYS A 379 15.98 -20.89 -43.03
CA LYS A 379 17.19 -21.63 -42.54
C LYS A 379 18.41 -21.23 -43.39
N ASP A 380 19.59 -21.29 -42.78
CA ASP A 380 20.93 -21.16 -43.40
C ASP A 380 21.48 -19.74 -43.66
N ALA A 381 22.12 -19.17 -42.64
CA ALA A 381 23.18 -18.18 -42.84
C ALA A 381 24.24 -18.24 -41.73
N ILE A 382 24.97 -19.36 -41.64
CA ILE A 382 26.26 -19.45 -40.93
C ILE A 382 27.28 -20.03 -41.91
N LYS A 383 28.33 -19.27 -42.27
CA LYS A 383 29.77 -19.68 -42.30
C LYS A 383 30.70 -18.62 -42.96
N PRO A 384 32.03 -18.70 -42.75
CA PRO A 384 32.85 -17.58 -42.27
C PRO A 384 33.98 -17.13 -43.24
N LYS A 385 34.67 -16.03 -42.92
CA LYS A 385 35.95 -15.57 -43.51
C LYS A 385 36.72 -14.78 -42.41
N HIS A 386 38.05 -14.74 -42.24
CA HIS A 386 39.20 -15.46 -42.77
C HIS A 386 40.41 -15.12 -41.86
N LYS A 387 41.34 -16.06 -41.62
CA LYS A 387 42.66 -15.84 -40.98
C LYS A 387 43.62 -14.99 -41.84
N ARG A 388 44.47 -14.17 -41.21
CA ARG A 388 45.84 -13.74 -41.61
C ARG A 388 46.42 -12.87 -40.47
N LYS A 389 47.71 -12.84 -40.09
CA LYS A 389 48.93 -13.64 -40.32
C LYS A 389 49.96 -13.15 -39.27
N LYS A 390 50.75 -14.06 -38.68
CA LYS A 390 52.01 -13.74 -37.96
C LYS A 390 53.08 -13.26 -38.96
N ASN A 391 53.89 -12.26 -38.58
CA ASN A 391 55.37 -12.38 -38.58
C ASN A 391 56.13 -11.15 -38.05
N LYS A 392 57.08 -11.46 -37.14
CA LYS A 392 58.45 -10.92 -36.91
C LYS A 392 58.70 -9.41 -36.76
N LYS A 393 59.21 -9.03 -35.59
CA LYS A 393 60.66 -8.91 -35.36
C LYS A 393 61.01 -9.21 -33.91
#